data_AF-A0A6I8P8W5-F1
#
_entry.id   AF-A0A6I8P8W5-F1
#
_cell.length_a   1.000
_cell.length_b   1.000
_cell.length_c   1.000
_cell.angle_alpha   90.00
_cell.angle_beta   90.00
_cell.angle_gamma   90.00
#
_symmetry.space_group_name_H-M   'P 1'
#
loop_
_entity.id
_entity.type
_entity.pdbx_description
1 polymer ?
#
loop_
_entity_poly.entity_id
_entity_poly.type
_entity_poly.pdbx_seq_one_letter_code
_entity_poly.pdbx_strand_id
1 'polypeptide(L)'
;MYSRGLVAGPDLEHFRRRYFTPWEVGTEESLWEILHRYLPHNAHAASYTWKCDGVSLDMNKTLEQNGIHDEDHEFQQLSMDTELYTPALLLYFNDDLTEL
;
A
#
# COMPACT_ATOMS: atom_id res chain seq x y z
N MET A 1 6.15 -24.91 -32.11
CA MET A 1 6.81 -23.72 -31.53
C MET A 1 5.74 -22.99 -30.71
N TYR A 2 5.69 -23.25 -29.40
CA TYR A 2 4.68 -22.65 -28.51
C TYR A 2 5.22 -21.32 -27.98
N SER A 3 4.67 -20.20 -28.44
CA SER A 3 4.83 -18.92 -27.76
C SER A 3 4.19 -19.05 -26.38
N ARG A 4 5.00 -19.00 -25.31
CA ARG A 4 4.50 -18.87 -23.94
C ARG A 4 3.75 -17.55 -23.86
N GLY A 5 2.42 -17.62 -23.95
CA GLY A 5 1.55 -16.46 -23.79
C GLY A 5 1.79 -15.87 -22.40
N LEU A 6 1.91 -14.55 -22.35
CA LEU A 6 1.75 -13.79 -21.12
C LEU A 6 0.39 -14.20 -20.54
N VAL A 7 0.40 -14.87 -19.39
CA VAL A 7 -0.82 -15.11 -18.62
C VAL A 7 -1.34 -13.72 -18.29
N ALA A 8 -2.58 -13.42 -18.69
CA ALA A 8 -3.24 -12.21 -18.24
C ALA A 8 -3.16 -12.20 -16.71
N GLY A 9 -2.58 -11.14 -16.15
CA GLY A 9 -2.61 -10.92 -14.70
C GLY A 9 -4.05 -10.92 -14.20
N PRO A 10 -4.27 -11.08 -12.88
CA PRO A 10 -5.62 -11.07 -12.32
C PRO A 10 -6.36 -9.80 -12.77
N ASP A 11 -7.64 -9.95 -13.10
CA ASP A 11 -8.51 -8.83 -13.43
C ASP A 11 -8.52 -7.83 -12.25
N LEU A 12 -7.83 -6.71 -12.46
CA LEU A 12 -7.58 -5.75 -11.39
C LEU A 12 -8.86 -5.03 -10.97
N GLU A 13 -9.89 -4.94 -11.83
CA GLU A 13 -11.20 -4.38 -11.46
C GLU A 13 -11.88 -5.17 -10.33
N HIS A 14 -11.92 -6.51 -10.44
CA HIS A 14 -12.48 -7.36 -9.40
C HIS A 14 -11.57 -7.46 -8.16
N PHE A 15 -10.24 -7.46 -8.35
CA PHE A 15 -9.28 -7.53 -7.25
C PHE A 15 -9.29 -6.24 -6.39
N ARG A 16 -9.40 -5.08 -7.04
CA ARG A 16 -9.38 -3.76 -6.37
C ARG A 16 -10.54 -3.58 -5.41
N ARG A 17 -11.71 -4.19 -5.67
CA ARG A 17 -12.89 -4.03 -4.80
C ARG A 17 -12.87 -4.86 -3.51
N ARG A 18 -12.08 -5.93 -3.44
CA ARG A 18 -12.09 -6.85 -2.28
C ARG A 18 -10.90 -6.66 -1.33
N TYR A 19 -9.75 -6.23 -1.85
CA TYR A 19 -8.48 -6.20 -1.09
C TYR A 19 -7.77 -4.85 -1.08
N PHE A 20 -8.27 -3.86 -1.83
CA PHE A 20 -7.73 -2.50 -1.82
C PHE A 20 -8.71 -1.54 -1.17
N THR A 21 -8.20 -0.73 -0.25
CA THR A 21 -8.93 0.42 0.32
C THR A 21 -8.19 1.67 -0.13
N PRO A 22 -8.56 2.25 -1.29
CA PRO A 22 -7.90 3.47 -1.77
C PRO A 22 -8.12 4.59 -0.76
N TRP A 23 -7.05 5.31 -0.45
CA TRP A 23 -7.07 6.36 0.56
C TRP A 23 -6.09 7.47 0.17
N GLU A 24 -6.51 8.72 0.33
CA GLU A 24 -5.64 9.88 0.16
C GLU A 24 -4.99 10.23 1.50
N VAL A 25 -3.67 10.23 1.52
CA VAL A 25 -2.83 10.46 2.71
C VAL A 25 -1.71 11.44 2.36
N GLY A 26 -1.30 12.26 3.31
CA GLY A 26 -0.15 13.17 3.16
C GLY A 26 1.17 12.43 3.43
N THR A 27 2.23 12.79 2.70
CA THR A 27 3.56 12.20 2.89
C THR A 27 4.19 12.51 4.26
N GLU A 28 3.72 13.58 4.89
CA GLU A 28 4.08 14.05 6.22
C GLU A 28 3.38 13.30 7.35
N GLU A 29 2.36 12.49 7.04
CA GLU A 29 1.66 11.69 8.05
C GLU A 29 2.51 10.49 8.48
N SER A 30 2.52 10.23 9.79
CA SER A 30 3.09 9.00 10.35
C SER A 30 2.23 7.79 10.03
N LEU A 31 2.86 6.62 9.96
CA LEU A 31 2.13 5.36 9.81
C LEU A 31 1.14 5.09 10.95
N TRP A 32 1.37 5.62 12.16
CA TRP A 32 0.40 5.55 13.24
C TRP A 32 -0.89 6.34 12.96
N GLU A 33 -0.77 7.54 12.38
CA GLU A 33 -1.93 8.35 12.00
C GLU A 33 -2.75 7.67 10.90
N ILE A 34 -2.06 7.10 9.91
CA ILE A 34 -2.68 6.32 8.83
C ILE A 34 -3.37 5.07 9.40
N LEU A 35 -2.70 4.31 10.27
CA LEU A 35 -3.27 3.15 10.95
C LEU A 35 -4.52 3.53 11.75
N HIS A 36 -4.49 4.62 12.52
CA HIS A 36 -5.63 5.06 13.33
C HIS A 36 -6.89 5.31 12.47
N ARG A 37 -6.71 5.88 11.27
CA ARG A 37 -7.82 6.04 10.30
C ARG A 37 -8.26 4.72 9.67
N TYR A 38 -7.37 3.73 9.57
CA TYR A 38 -7.63 2.42 8.99
C TYR A 38 -8.28 1.41 9.97
N LEU A 39 -8.09 1.58 11.29
CA LEU A 39 -8.64 0.68 12.32
C LEU A 39 -10.14 0.34 12.19
N PRO A 40 -11.04 1.26 11.77
CA PRO A 40 -12.45 0.92 11.53
C PRO A 40 -12.67 -0.16 10.44
N HIS A 41 -11.74 -0.32 9.51
CA HIS A 41 -11.78 -1.36 8.48
C HIS A 41 -11.16 -2.69 8.96
N ASN A 42 -10.15 -2.61 9.81
CA ASN A 42 -9.52 -3.76 10.45
C ASN A 42 -8.98 -3.40 11.83
N ALA A 43 -9.71 -3.81 12.87
CA ALA A 43 -9.36 -3.53 14.26
C ALA A 43 -8.03 -4.15 14.71
N HIS A 44 -7.55 -5.19 14.00
CA HIS A 44 -6.31 -5.89 14.31
C HIS A 44 -5.12 -5.42 13.46
N ALA A 45 -5.30 -4.37 12.63
CA ALA A 45 -4.24 -3.88 11.74
C ALA A 45 -2.99 -3.37 12.47
N ALA A 46 -3.09 -3.06 13.76
CA ALA A 46 -1.97 -2.68 14.61
C ALA A 46 -0.99 -3.84 14.90
N SER A 47 -1.48 -5.09 14.87
CA SER A 47 -0.64 -6.28 15.07
C SER A 47 0.06 -6.73 13.78
N TYR A 48 -0.32 -6.16 12.63
CA TYR A 48 0.17 -6.60 11.33
C TYR A 48 1.49 -5.92 11.00
N THR A 49 2.31 -6.56 10.16
CA THR A 49 3.52 -5.92 9.63
C THR A 49 3.18 -5.17 8.35
N TRP A 50 3.40 -3.85 8.38
CA TRP A 50 3.18 -2.96 7.25
C TRP A 50 4.41 -2.93 6.35
N LYS A 51 4.22 -3.09 5.04
CA LYS A 51 5.30 -3.08 4.05
C LYS A 51 4.94 -2.27 2.81
N CYS A 52 5.94 -1.63 2.21
CA CYS A 52 5.87 -1.08 0.86
C CYS A 52 7.01 -1.71 0.04
N ASP A 53 6.73 -2.18 -1.17
CA ASP A 53 7.70 -2.85 -2.06
C ASP A 53 8.54 -3.94 -1.38
N GLY A 54 7.91 -4.68 -0.46
CA GLY A 54 8.54 -5.76 0.30
C GLY A 54 9.42 -5.31 1.49
N VAL A 55 9.62 -4.01 1.68
CA VAL A 55 10.36 -3.42 2.80
C VAL A 55 9.42 -3.14 3.97
N SER A 56 9.81 -3.57 5.17
CA SER A 56 9.05 -3.27 6.40
C SER A 56 9.15 -1.79 6.77
N LEU A 57 8.01 -1.19 7.08
CA LEU A 57 7.88 0.22 7.42
C LEU A 57 8.01 0.41 8.93
N ASP A 58 8.58 1.54 9.35
CA ASP A 58 8.64 1.98 10.73
C ASP A 58 7.39 2.80 11.07
N MET A 59 6.62 2.32 12.05
CA MET A 59 5.35 2.92 12.43
C MET A 59 5.48 4.34 13.01
N ASN A 60 6.65 4.69 13.56
CA ASN A 60 6.90 6.01 14.16
C ASN A 60 7.37 7.06 13.14
N LYS A 61 7.58 6.66 11.89
CA LYS A 61 8.07 7.52 10.82
C LYS A 61 6.94 7.92 9.89
N THR A 62 7.14 9.05 9.21
CA THR A 62 6.27 9.48 8.10
C THR A 62 6.44 8.59 6.88
N LEU A 63 5.55 8.71 5.89
CA LEU A 63 5.72 8.04 4.60
C LEU A 63 7.04 8.45 3.95
N GLU A 64 7.34 9.76 3.92
CA GLU A 64 8.58 10.29 3.36
C GLU A 64 9.83 9.72 4.06
N GLN A 65 9.81 9.65 5.40
CA GLN A 65 10.91 9.10 6.20
C GLN A 65 11.08 7.58 6.04
N ASN A 66 10.02 6.88 5.59
CA ASN A 66 10.08 5.48 5.19
C ASN A 66 10.51 5.30 3.72
N GLY A 67 10.78 6.39 2.98
CA GLY A 67 11.20 6.37 1.58
C GLY A 67 10.03 6.31 0.59
N ILE A 68 8.81 6.56 1.04
CA ILE A 68 7.62 6.66 0.18
C ILE A 68 7.39 8.14 -0.11
N HIS A 69 7.86 8.57 -1.27
CA HIS A 69 7.80 9.97 -1.69
C HIS A 69 6.56 10.25 -2.54
N ASP A 70 6.18 11.53 -2.60
CA ASP A 70 5.21 12.00 -3.59
C ASP A 70 5.91 12.11 -4.95
N GLU A 71 5.52 11.23 -5.88
CA GLU A 71 6.11 11.12 -7.22
C GLU A 71 5.29 11.90 -8.27
N ASP A 72 4.21 12.58 -7.89
CA ASP A 72 3.29 13.24 -8.84
C ASP A 72 4.02 14.24 -9.75
N HIS A 73 4.97 15.00 -9.19
CA HIS A 73 5.75 15.96 -9.97
C HIS A 73 6.70 15.27 -10.97
N GLU A 74 7.30 14.14 -10.60
CA GLU A 74 8.15 13.37 -11.50
C GLU A 74 7.33 12.73 -12.63
N PHE A 75 6.17 12.15 -12.30
CA PHE A 75 5.26 11.60 -13.30
C PHE A 75 4.77 12.66 -14.29
N GLN A 76 4.44 13.87 -13.81
CA GLN A 76 4.08 14.98 -14.68
C GLN A 76 5.22 15.37 -15.64
N GLN A 77 6.46 15.47 -15.13
CA GLN A 77 7.62 15.78 -15.96
C GLN A 77 7.89 14.73 -17.04
N LEU A 78 7.69 13.46 -16.69
CA LEU A 78 7.85 12.32 -17.60
C LEU A 78 6.63 12.08 -18.50
N SER A 79 5.57 12.90 -18.38
CA SER A 79 4.28 12.71 -19.08
C SER A 79 3.69 11.31 -18.84
N MET A 80 3.87 10.79 -17.64
CA MET A 80 3.27 9.53 -17.19
C MET A 80 1.85 9.80 -16.69
N ASP A 81 0.97 8.82 -16.91
CA ASP A 81 -0.39 8.86 -16.39
C ASP A 81 -0.38 8.49 -14.89
N THR A 82 -0.66 9.48 -14.05
CA THR A 82 -0.65 9.35 -12.58
C THR A 82 -1.78 8.44 -12.08
N GLU A 83 -2.81 8.16 -12.88
CA GLU A 83 -3.87 7.23 -12.50
C GLU A 83 -3.44 5.75 -12.62
N LEU A 84 -2.35 5.46 -13.35
CA LEU A 84 -1.86 4.10 -13.56
C LEU A 84 -0.97 3.59 -12.42
N TYR A 85 -0.50 4.48 -11.55
CA TYR A 85 0.38 4.12 -10.46
C TYR A 85 -0.17 4.64 -9.13
N THR A 86 -0.38 3.72 -8.19
CA THR A 86 -0.73 4.05 -6.81
C THR A 86 0.12 3.16 -5.92
N PRO A 87 0.97 3.73 -5.05
CA PRO A 87 1.77 2.92 -4.14
C PRO A 87 0.85 2.12 -3.21
N ALA A 88 1.29 0.91 -2.85
CA ALA A 88 0.50 -0.01 -2.05
C ALA A 88 1.17 -0.29 -0.71
N LEU A 89 0.44 -0.06 0.38
CA LEU A 89 0.83 -0.52 1.71
C LEU A 89 0.24 -1.91 1.94
N LEU A 90 1.10 -2.91 2.00
CA LEU A 90 0.71 -4.29 2.23
C LEU A 90 0.76 -4.61 3.73
N LEU A 91 -0.34 -5.16 4.24
CA LEU A 91 -0.44 -5.59 5.61
C LEU A 91 -0.28 -7.12 5.69
N TYR A 92 0.78 -7.56 6.34
CA TYR A 92 1.07 -8.97 6.56
C TYR A 92 0.54 -9.41 7.92
N PHE A 93 -0.37 -10.38 7.91
CA PHE A 93 -0.82 -11.04 9.12
C PHE A 93 0.37 -11.72 9.81
N ASN A 94 0.53 -11.42 11.09
CA ASN A 94 1.45 -12.13 11.96
C ASN A 94 0.64 -13.17 12.72
N ASP A 95 1.10 -14.43 12.72
CA ASP A 95 0.49 -15.52 13.51
C ASP A 95 0.90 -15.41 14.99
N ASP A 96 0.88 -14.20 15.53
CA ASP A 96 0.93 -13.97 16.97
C ASP A 96 -0.50 -14.05 17.51
N LEU A 97 -0.67 -14.77 18.62
CA LEU A 97 -1.97 -14.91 19.29
C LEU A 97 -2.32 -13.57 19.97
N THR A 98 -2.71 -12.55 19.21
CA THR A 98 -3.27 -11.33 19.76
C THR A 98 -4.78 -11.51 19.98
N GLU A 99 -5.14 -12.07 21.15
CA GLU A 99 -6.50 -11.92 21.70
C GLU A 99 -6.60 -10.53 22.36
N LEU A 100 -7.67 -9.81 22.02
CA LEU A 100 -7.98 -8.40 22.30
C LEU A 100 -7.62 -7.88 23.71
#